data_AF-A0A1S8ASM3-F1
#
_entry.id   AF-A0A1S8ASM3-F1
#
_cell.length_a   1.000
_cell.length_b   1.000
_cell.length_c   1.000
_cell.angle_alpha   90.00
_cell.angle_beta   90.00
_cell.angle_gamma   90.00
#
_symmetry.space_group_name_H-M   'P 1'
#
loop_
_entity.id
_entity.type
_entity.pdbx_description
1 polymer ?
#
loop_
_entity_poly.entity_id
_entity_poly.type
_entity_poly.pdbx_seq_one_letter_code
_entity_poly.pdbx_strand_id
1 'polypeptide(L)'
;MTDHDSTAGPETDVDLDDLELSEAELAALHELQLGIEHVHRAYGTLLEFHHELGHAMDRMGDAEDRLREAGHEEWADALRDEHLPAGAISDQWTFELVEEFSGEFLEAVDGFEDEVREELADGIDHVTERRQKRQLRERAEDGDGE
;
A
#
# COMPACT_ATOMS: atom_id res chain seq x y z
N MET A 1 30.74 -24.49 4.92
CA MET A 1 30.88 -24.17 3.49
C MET A 1 29.50 -24.35 2.90
N THR A 2 28.70 -23.31 2.99
CA THR A 2 27.36 -23.23 2.43
C THR A 2 27.23 -21.80 1.97
N ASP A 3 27.49 -21.60 0.68
CA ASP A 3 27.20 -20.39 -0.06
C ASP A 3 25.70 -20.13 0.03
N HIS A 4 25.31 -18.98 0.58
CA HIS A 4 23.93 -18.52 0.57
C HIS A 4 23.82 -17.41 -0.46
N ASP A 5 23.44 -17.85 -1.66
CA ASP A 5 22.48 -17.23 -2.58
C ASP A 5 22.42 -15.70 -2.57
N SER A 6 23.18 -15.11 -3.50
CA SER A 6 23.03 -13.72 -3.90
C SER A 6 21.73 -13.59 -4.68
N THR A 7 20.67 -13.11 -4.02
CA THR A 7 19.49 -12.58 -4.70
C THR A 7 19.83 -11.20 -5.28
N ALA A 8 20.72 -11.17 -6.27
CA ALA A 8 20.80 -10.05 -7.18
C ALA A 8 19.57 -10.16 -8.10
N GLY A 9 18.55 -9.33 -7.86
CA GLY A 9 17.54 -9.07 -8.88
C GLY A 9 18.22 -8.62 -10.19
N PRO A 10 17.54 -8.70 -11.34
CA PRO A 10 18.17 -8.31 -12.61
C PRO A 10 18.57 -6.83 -12.52
N GLU A 11 19.88 -6.58 -12.32
CA GLU A 11 20.48 -5.27 -12.57
C GLU A 11 20.53 -5.12 -14.09
N THR A 12 19.37 -4.91 -14.70
CA THR A 12 19.32 -4.18 -15.97
C THR A 12 19.84 -2.80 -15.60
N ASP A 13 21.10 -2.57 -15.90
CA ASP A 13 21.68 -1.23 -15.98
C ASP A 13 20.94 -0.54 -17.13
N VAL A 14 19.74 -0.04 -16.81
CA VAL A 14 18.96 0.72 -17.77
C VAL A 14 19.73 2.00 -18.00
N ASP A 15 20.03 2.31 -19.26
CA ASP A 15 20.78 3.51 -19.58
C ASP A 15 19.90 4.75 -19.33
N LEU A 16 19.95 5.24 -18.09
CA LEU A 16 19.18 6.41 -17.64
C LEU A 16 19.59 7.70 -18.37
N ASP A 17 20.71 7.66 -19.11
CA ASP A 17 21.19 8.79 -19.90
C ASP A 17 20.37 8.96 -21.19
N ASP A 18 19.65 7.94 -21.65
CA ASP A 18 18.77 8.00 -22.84
C ASP A 18 17.40 8.66 -22.56
N LEU A 19 16.98 8.77 -21.29
CA LEU A 19 15.64 9.27 -20.94
C LEU A 19 15.45 10.79 -21.10
N GLU A 20 16.51 11.55 -21.40
CA GLU A 20 16.51 13.03 -21.61
C GLU A 20 15.58 13.86 -20.68
N LEU A 21 15.35 13.40 -19.44
CA LEU A 21 14.43 14.02 -18.50
C LEU A 21 14.92 15.37 -17.97
N SER A 22 14.03 16.37 -17.98
CA SER A 22 14.24 17.63 -17.27
C SER A 22 14.22 17.44 -15.75
N GLU A 23 14.81 18.39 -15.01
CA GLU A 23 14.73 18.40 -13.54
C GLU A 23 13.29 18.44 -13.02
N ALA A 24 12.40 19.11 -13.75
CA ALA A 24 10.99 19.20 -13.40
C ALA A 24 10.26 17.86 -13.58
N GLU A 25 10.56 17.12 -14.65
CA GLU A 25 9.98 15.78 -14.88
C GLU A 25 10.50 14.76 -13.87
N LEU A 26 11.80 14.78 -13.55
CA LEU A 26 12.36 13.93 -12.49
C LEU A 26 11.70 14.19 -11.14
N ALA A 27 11.51 15.46 -10.78
CA ALA A 27 10.85 15.83 -9.54
C ALA A 27 9.39 15.37 -9.54
N ALA A 28 8.67 15.54 -10.66
CA ALA A 28 7.28 15.10 -10.78
C ALA A 28 7.13 13.58 -10.64
N LEU A 29 7.98 12.80 -11.33
CA LEU A 29 7.98 11.33 -11.24
C LEU A 29 8.30 10.86 -9.81
N HIS A 30 9.27 11.50 -9.15
CA HIS A 30 9.59 11.16 -7.76
C HIS A 30 8.43 11.45 -6.80
N GLU A 31 7.77 12.61 -6.93
CA GLU A 31 6.60 12.96 -6.10
C GLU A 31 5.41 12.04 -6.38
N LEU A 32 5.18 11.62 -7.63
CA LEU A 32 4.15 10.63 -7.97
C LEU A 32 4.43 9.30 -7.28
N GLN A 33 5.65 8.79 -7.38
CA GLN A 33 6.05 7.54 -6.73
C GLN A 33 5.86 7.60 -5.20
N LEU A 34 6.30 8.68 -4.55
CA LEU A 34 6.08 8.88 -3.11
C LEU A 34 4.59 8.99 -2.78
N GLY A 35 3.81 9.68 -3.61
CA GLY A 35 2.37 9.80 -3.48
C GLY A 35 1.67 8.44 -3.49
N ILE A 36 1.94 7.61 -4.50
CA ILE A 36 1.39 6.25 -4.61
C ILE A 36 1.81 5.38 -3.43
N GLU A 37 3.06 5.46 -3.00
CA GLU A 37 3.54 4.74 -1.80
C GLU A 37 2.72 5.11 -0.55
N HIS A 38 2.36 6.39 -0.41
CA HIS A 38 1.49 6.84 0.67
C HIS A 38 0.02 6.37 0.51
N VAL A 39 -0.50 6.30 -0.71
CA VAL A 39 -1.83 5.74 -0.99
C VAL A 39 -1.86 4.25 -0.63
N HIS A 40 -0.84 3.48 -1.01
CA HIS A 40 -0.73 2.06 -0.66
C HIS A 40 -0.63 1.85 0.85
N ARG A 41 0.10 2.72 1.57
CA ARG A 41 0.11 2.70 3.03
C ARG A 41 -1.25 2.99 3.63
N ALA A 42 -1.97 3.98 3.11
CA ALA A 42 -3.32 4.30 3.56
C ALA A 42 -4.27 3.11 3.33
N TYR A 43 -4.16 2.42 2.19
CA TYR A 43 -4.90 1.20 1.92
C TYR A 43 -4.55 0.08 2.92
N GLY A 44 -3.26 -0.11 3.23
CA GLY A 44 -2.83 -1.03 4.28
C GLY A 44 -3.45 -0.74 5.64
N THR A 45 -3.52 0.54 6.04
CA THR A 45 -4.20 0.97 7.27
C THR A 45 -5.71 0.73 7.22
N LEU A 46 -6.35 0.89 6.05
CA LEU A 46 -7.76 0.57 5.89
C LEU A 46 -8.04 -0.93 6.06
N LEU A 47 -7.17 -1.79 5.53
CA LEU A 47 -7.24 -3.24 5.75
C LEU A 47 -7.02 -3.62 7.22
N GLU A 48 -6.06 -2.98 7.89
CA GLU A 48 -5.84 -3.16 9.34
C GLU A 48 -7.10 -2.79 10.13
N PHE A 49 -7.69 -1.63 9.83
CA PHE A 49 -8.95 -1.21 10.45
C PHE A 49 -10.08 -2.22 10.20
N HIS A 50 -10.22 -2.73 8.98
CA HIS A 50 -11.21 -3.76 8.65
C HIS A 50 -11.02 -5.03 9.50
N HIS A 51 -9.79 -5.54 9.62
CA HIS A 51 -9.51 -6.74 10.41
C HIS A 51 -9.75 -6.53 11.91
N GLU A 52 -9.28 -5.41 12.47
CA GLU A 52 -9.48 -5.10 13.89
C GLU A 52 -10.97 -4.95 14.23
N LEU A 53 -11.76 -4.34 13.34
CA LEU A 53 -13.20 -4.26 13.54
C LEU A 53 -13.87 -5.63 13.44
N GLY A 54 -13.47 -6.46 12.47
CA GLY A 54 -13.95 -7.84 12.35
C GLY A 54 -13.69 -8.65 13.63
N HIS A 55 -12.48 -8.55 14.18
CA HIS A 55 -12.14 -9.18 15.46
C HIS A 55 -12.97 -8.64 16.63
N ALA A 56 -13.27 -7.34 16.68
CA ALA A 56 -14.15 -6.78 17.68
C ALA A 56 -15.58 -7.32 17.55
N MET A 57 -16.10 -7.44 16.32
CA MET A 57 -17.42 -8.01 16.04
C MET A 57 -17.50 -9.49 16.44
N ASP A 58 -16.47 -10.29 16.19
CA ASP A 58 -16.39 -11.68 16.67
C ASP A 58 -16.51 -11.74 18.20
N ARG A 59 -15.81 -10.85 18.91
CA ARG A 59 -15.89 -10.77 20.38
C ARG A 59 -17.26 -10.33 20.87
N MET A 60 -17.98 -9.51 20.11
CA MET A 60 -19.35 -9.12 20.40
C MET A 60 -20.32 -10.28 20.17
N GLY A 61 -20.12 -11.10 19.15
CA GLY A 61 -20.88 -12.36 18.95
C GLY A 61 -20.66 -13.34 20.11
N ASP A 62 -19.42 -13.52 20.54
CA ASP A 62 -19.08 -14.27 21.75
C ASP A 62 -19.80 -13.72 23.01
N ALA A 63 -19.96 -12.40 23.10
CA ALA A 63 -20.65 -11.75 24.21
C ALA A 63 -22.17 -11.96 24.13
N GLU A 64 -22.76 -11.95 22.93
CA GLU A 64 -24.16 -12.32 22.70
C GLU A 64 -24.46 -13.70 23.29
N ASP A 65 -23.67 -14.71 22.92
CA ASP A 65 -23.83 -16.08 23.40
C ASP A 65 -23.75 -16.16 24.94
N ARG A 66 -22.74 -15.51 25.52
CA ARG A 66 -22.55 -15.47 26.99
C ARG A 66 -23.68 -14.75 27.71
N LEU A 67 -24.23 -13.69 27.14
CA LEU A 67 -25.38 -12.98 27.69
C LEU A 67 -26.62 -13.89 27.69
N ARG A 68 -26.83 -14.64 26.61
CA ARG A 68 -27.92 -15.62 26.51
C ARG A 68 -27.78 -16.74 27.54
N GLU A 69 -26.58 -17.30 27.69
CA GLU A 69 -26.27 -18.32 28.72
C GLU A 69 -26.49 -17.80 30.15
N ALA A 70 -26.20 -16.52 30.39
CA ALA A 70 -26.42 -15.86 31.68
C ALA A 70 -27.89 -15.47 31.94
N GLY A 71 -28.80 -15.69 30.97
CA GLY A 71 -30.22 -15.36 31.08
C GLY A 71 -30.57 -13.89 30.76
N HIS A 72 -29.68 -13.17 30.09
CA HIS A 72 -29.86 -11.78 29.67
C HIS A 72 -30.29 -11.65 28.20
N GLU A 73 -31.42 -12.26 27.86
CA GLU A 73 -31.96 -12.33 26.49
C GLU A 73 -32.15 -10.96 25.83
N GLU A 74 -32.63 -9.95 26.58
CA GLU A 74 -32.86 -8.60 26.05
C GLU A 74 -31.59 -7.97 25.46
N TRP A 75 -30.44 -8.12 26.14
CA TRP A 75 -29.17 -7.57 25.65
C TRP A 75 -28.55 -8.43 24.56
N ALA A 76 -28.73 -9.75 24.62
CA ALA A 76 -28.31 -10.65 23.55
C ALA A 76 -29.07 -10.34 22.24
N ASP A 77 -30.39 -10.20 22.32
CA ASP A 77 -31.21 -9.88 21.15
C ASP A 77 -30.89 -8.48 20.59
N ALA A 78 -30.63 -7.48 21.45
CA ALA A 78 -30.18 -6.16 20.98
C ALA A 78 -28.82 -6.22 20.24
N LEU A 79 -27.86 -7.02 20.73
CA LEU A 79 -26.61 -7.25 19.99
C LEU A 79 -26.88 -7.89 18.63
N ARG A 80 -27.70 -8.96 18.60
CA ARG A 80 -28.02 -9.71 17.38
C ARG A 80 -28.76 -8.90 16.33
N ASP A 81 -29.73 -8.09 16.76
CA ASP A 81 -30.69 -7.44 15.86
C ASP A 81 -30.32 -6.02 15.48
N GLU A 82 -29.61 -5.32 16.36
CA GLU A 82 -29.34 -3.90 16.18
C GLU A 82 -27.86 -3.63 15.98
N HIS A 83 -26.98 -4.21 16.80
CA HIS A 83 -25.57 -3.80 16.81
C HIS A 83 -24.66 -4.58 15.87
N LEU A 84 -24.74 -5.91 15.85
CA LEU A 84 -23.92 -6.75 14.97
C LEU A 84 -24.25 -6.61 13.47
N PRO A 85 -25.52 -6.45 13.04
CA PRO A 85 -25.83 -6.28 11.63
C PRO A 85 -25.66 -4.84 11.12
N ALA A 86 -25.55 -3.86 12.02
CA ALA A 86 -25.39 -2.46 11.63
C ALA A 86 -24.06 -2.21 10.90
N GLY A 87 -24.10 -1.36 9.88
CA GLY A 87 -22.87 -0.91 9.23
C GLY A 87 -22.05 0.02 10.13
N ALA A 88 -20.74 0.00 9.91
CA ALA A 88 -19.78 0.79 10.69
C ALA A 88 -19.86 2.29 10.39
N ILE A 89 -20.06 2.66 9.11
CA ILE A 89 -20.07 4.06 8.65
C ILE A 89 -21.19 4.20 7.62
N SER A 90 -22.16 5.09 7.89
CA SER A 90 -23.30 5.33 6.97
C SER A 90 -24.02 4.04 6.54
N ASP A 91 -24.12 3.08 7.44
CA ASP A 91 -24.67 1.73 7.21
C ASP A 91 -23.85 0.81 6.27
N GLN A 92 -22.66 1.24 5.86
CA GLN A 92 -21.70 0.41 5.12
C GLN A 92 -20.86 -0.44 6.07
N TRP A 93 -20.60 -1.68 5.66
CA TRP A 93 -19.63 -2.57 6.27
C TRP A 93 -18.22 -2.22 5.80
N THR A 94 -17.21 -2.45 6.64
CA THR A 94 -15.84 -2.01 6.32
C THR A 94 -15.23 -2.76 5.13
N PHE A 95 -15.73 -3.94 4.77
CA PHE A 95 -15.30 -4.61 3.54
C PHE A 95 -15.74 -3.83 2.29
N GLU A 96 -16.92 -3.19 2.32
CA GLU A 96 -17.40 -2.39 1.20
C GLU A 96 -16.50 -1.16 1.01
N LEU A 97 -16.05 -0.54 2.11
CA LEU A 97 -15.09 0.56 2.05
C LEU A 97 -13.73 0.11 1.48
N VAL A 98 -13.27 -1.09 1.82
CA VAL A 98 -12.04 -1.69 1.28
C VAL A 98 -12.18 -1.95 -0.22
N GLU A 99 -13.29 -2.54 -0.65
CA GLU A 99 -13.57 -2.84 -2.06
C GLU A 99 -13.70 -1.56 -2.90
N GLU A 100 -14.45 -0.56 -2.42
CA GLU A 100 -14.61 0.73 -3.10
C GLU A 100 -13.28 1.48 -3.18
N PHE A 101 -12.50 1.54 -2.09
CA PHE A 101 -11.21 2.21 -2.11
C PHE A 101 -10.22 1.55 -3.07
N SER A 102 -10.14 0.22 -3.04
CA SER A 102 -9.18 -0.54 -3.87
C SER A 102 -9.57 -0.58 -5.36
N GLY A 103 -10.86 -0.78 -5.66
CA GLY A 103 -11.37 -0.92 -7.02
C GLY A 103 -11.71 0.40 -7.72
N GLU A 104 -11.73 1.53 -7.00
CA GLU A 104 -11.99 2.83 -7.60
C GLU A 104 -10.79 3.78 -7.45
N PHE A 105 -10.52 4.22 -6.23
CA PHE A 105 -9.50 5.26 -6.03
C PHE A 105 -8.11 4.72 -6.30
N LEU A 106 -7.70 3.64 -5.63
CA LEU A 106 -6.36 3.07 -5.74
C LEU A 106 -6.03 2.68 -7.19
N GLU A 107 -6.90 1.91 -7.85
CA GLU A 107 -6.72 1.52 -9.25
C GLU A 107 -6.57 2.74 -10.18
N ALA A 108 -7.35 3.80 -9.97
CA ALA A 108 -7.27 5.00 -10.79
C ALA A 108 -5.95 5.78 -10.61
N VAL A 109 -5.44 5.92 -9.39
CA VAL A 109 -4.16 6.62 -9.17
C VAL A 109 -2.96 5.78 -9.60
N ASP A 110 -2.97 4.47 -9.36
CA ASP A 110 -1.93 3.56 -9.84
C ASP A 110 -1.85 3.60 -11.37
N GLY A 111 -2.99 3.49 -12.06
CA GLY A 111 -3.04 3.55 -13.53
C GLY A 111 -2.57 4.89 -14.09
N PHE A 112 -2.85 6.00 -13.38
CA PHE A 112 -2.35 7.32 -13.79
C PHE A 112 -0.83 7.46 -13.62
N GLU A 113 -0.26 6.92 -12.54
CA GLU A 113 1.19 6.89 -12.35
C GLU A 113 1.87 6.07 -13.44
N ASP A 114 1.33 4.87 -13.71
CA ASP A 114 1.83 3.97 -14.75
C ASP A 114 1.85 4.67 -16.13
N GLU A 115 0.77 5.37 -16.50
CA GLU A 115 0.69 6.12 -17.76
C GLU A 115 1.75 7.22 -17.84
N VAL A 116 1.92 8.01 -16.78
CA VAL A 116 2.92 9.10 -16.75
C VAL A 116 4.34 8.55 -16.81
N ARG A 117 4.60 7.45 -16.09
CA ARG A 117 5.90 6.79 -16.06
C ARG A 117 6.24 6.12 -17.39
N GLU A 118 5.27 5.51 -18.06
CA GLU A 118 5.47 4.95 -19.41
C GLU A 118 5.84 6.07 -20.41
N GLU A 119 5.12 7.19 -20.39
CA GLU A 119 5.34 8.28 -21.34
C GLU A 119 6.66 9.05 -21.10
N LEU A 120 7.03 9.29 -19.83
CA LEU A 120 8.19 10.12 -19.51
C LEU A 120 9.47 9.31 -19.29
N ALA A 121 9.36 8.07 -18.81
CA ALA A 121 10.49 7.30 -18.32
C ALA A 121 10.56 5.88 -18.91
N ASP A 122 9.89 5.60 -20.03
CA ASP A 122 9.86 4.28 -20.68
C ASP A 122 9.51 3.14 -19.70
N GLY A 123 8.63 3.42 -18.74
CA GLY A 123 8.17 2.47 -17.72
C GLY A 123 9.17 2.22 -16.58
N ILE A 124 10.29 2.94 -16.52
CA ILE A 124 11.37 2.73 -15.54
C ILE A 124 10.98 3.33 -14.19
N ASP A 125 10.87 2.49 -13.15
CA ASP A 125 10.66 2.95 -11.77
C ASP A 125 11.86 3.72 -11.19
N HIS A 126 11.70 4.39 -10.05
CA HIS A 126 12.82 4.80 -9.19
C HIS A 126 13.95 5.54 -9.92
N VAL A 127 13.66 6.32 -10.98
CA VAL A 127 14.69 6.93 -11.83
C VAL A 127 15.63 7.80 -11.00
N THR A 128 15.07 8.56 -10.07
CA THR A 128 15.79 9.44 -9.15
C THR A 128 16.73 8.65 -8.22
N GLU A 129 16.28 7.55 -7.62
CA GLU A 129 17.07 6.69 -6.75
C GLU A 129 18.14 5.92 -7.54
N ARG A 130 17.83 5.47 -8.75
CA ARG A 130 18.77 4.80 -9.65
C ARG A 130 19.91 5.75 -10.06
N ARG A 131 19.61 7.01 -10.40
CA ARG A 131 20.62 8.07 -10.64
C ARG A 131 21.48 8.35 -9.40
N GLN A 132 20.86 8.47 -8.22
CA GLN A 132 21.60 8.64 -6.96
C GLN A 132 22.53 7.45 -6.68
N LYS A 133 22.06 6.22 -6.88
CA LYS A 133 22.85 5.00 -6.72
C LYS A 133 24.06 4.98 -7.66
N ARG A 134 23.91 5.41 -8.93
CA ARG A 134 25.02 5.55 -9.88
C ARG A 134 26.07 6.56 -9.38
N GLN A 135 25.66 7.77 -8.99
CA GLN A 135 26.58 8.80 -8.49
C GLN A 135 27.34 8.37 -7.23
N LEU A 136 26.69 7.61 -6.35
CA LEU A 136 27.34 7.04 -5.16
C LEU A 136 28.40 5.99 -5.54
N ARG A 137 28.13 5.18 -6.58
CA ARG A 137 29.08 4.17 -7.10
C ARG A 137 30.28 4.83 -7.79
N GLU A 138 30.06 5.78 -8.69
CA GLU A 138 31.14 6.51 -9.41
C GLU A 138 32.13 7.17 -8.44
N ARG A 139 31.60 7.83 -7.39
CA ARG A 139 32.42 8.43 -6.34
C ARG A 139 33.29 7.42 -5.59
N ALA A 140 32.80 6.20 -5.39
CA ALA A 140 33.56 5.16 -4.71
C ALA A 140 34.71 4.65 -5.60
N GLU A 141 34.46 4.49 -6.89
CA GLU A 141 35.46 4.06 -7.88
C GLU A 141 36.57 5.09 -8.08
N ASP A 142 36.24 6.39 -8.06
CA ASP A 142 37.22 7.48 -8.12
C ASP A 142 38.07 7.60 -6.83
N GLY A 143 37.55 7.14 -5.69
CA GLY A 143 38.22 7.18 -4.38
C GLY A 143 39.23 6.06 -4.13
N ASP A 144 39.16 4.96 -4.90
CA ASP A 144 40.09 3.81 -4.81
C ASP A 144 41.36 3.98 -5.69
N GLY A 145 41.53 5.15 -6.32
CA GLY A 145 42.65 5.50 -7.20
C GLY A 145 43.80 6.29 -6.56
N GLU A 146 43.80 6.52 -5.24
CA GLU A 146 44.79 7.39 -4.54
C GLU A 146 45.61 6.67 -3.44
#